data_AF-A0A941PEX8-F1
#
_entry.id   AF-A0A941PEX8-F1
#
_cell.length_a   1.000
_cell.length_b   1.000
_cell.length_c   1.000
_cell.angle_alpha   90.00
_cell.angle_beta   90.00
_cell.angle_gamma   90.00
#
_symmetry.space_group_name_H-M   'P 1'
#
loop_
_entity.id
_entity.type
_entity.pdbx_description
1 polymer ?
#
loop_
_entity_poly.entity_id
_entity_poly.type
_entity_poly.pdbx_seq_one_letter_code
_entity_poly.pdbx_strand_id
1 'polypeptide(L)'
;RYQSMIKTSKGQIHRLEDWGRRQLAYPINKVRKAHYILMNVECNTSVIKELENAFRYNDAILRNLIIRRDRAITEPSSILKEQEYGSQHRAQRSADTAEFEIAEVAEKDGEFTAEEDR
;
A
#
# COMPACT_ATOMS: atom_id res chain seq x y z
N ARG A 1 -8.93 10.53 -9.40
CA ARG A 1 -9.10 10.88 -10.84
C ARG A 1 -9.48 9.65 -11.69
N TYR A 2 -8.61 8.65 -11.82
CA TYR A 2 -8.88 7.49 -12.70
C TYR A 2 -10.07 6.64 -12.25
N GLN A 3 -10.24 6.44 -10.94
CA GLN A 3 -11.43 5.77 -10.40
C GLN A 3 -12.74 6.47 -10.80
N SER A 4 -12.74 7.81 -10.77
CA SER A 4 -13.90 8.62 -11.14
C SER A 4 -14.24 8.46 -12.62
N MET A 5 -13.24 8.48 -13.51
CA MET A 5 -13.42 8.24 -14.96
C MET A 5 -14.08 6.89 -15.26
N ILE A 6 -13.64 5.84 -14.55
CA ILE A 6 -14.21 4.49 -14.68
C ILE A 6 -15.66 4.46 -14.18
N LYS A 7 -15.93 5.04 -13.00
CA LYS A 7 -17.28 5.09 -12.42
C LYS A 7 -18.27 5.89 -13.27
N THR A 8 -17.87 7.03 -13.83
CA THR A 8 -18.72 7.85 -14.71
C THR A 8 -19.14 7.07 -15.96
N SER A 9 -18.26 6.21 -16.46
CA SER A 9 -18.52 5.36 -17.64
C SER A 9 -19.27 4.07 -17.29
N LYS A 10 -19.88 3.98 -16.10
CA LYS A 10 -20.56 2.79 -15.56
C LYS A 10 -19.66 1.55 -15.43
N GLY A 11 -18.34 1.74 -15.35
CA GLY A 11 -17.40 0.66 -15.04
C GLY A 11 -17.36 0.34 -13.56
N GLN A 12 -17.08 -0.92 -13.23
CA GLN A 12 -16.92 -1.41 -11.86
C GLN A 12 -15.45 -1.61 -11.53
N ILE A 13 -15.08 -1.33 -10.28
CA ILE A 13 -13.73 -1.55 -9.75
C ILE A 13 -13.84 -2.70 -8.76
N HIS A 14 -13.28 -3.85 -9.14
CA HIS A 14 -13.37 -5.09 -8.35
C HIS A 14 -12.27 -5.18 -7.31
N ARG A 15 -11.09 -4.65 -7.63
CA ARG A 15 -9.92 -4.69 -6.76
C ARG A 15 -9.08 -3.44 -7.00
N LEU A 16 -8.65 -2.81 -5.92
CA LEU A 16 -7.72 -1.69 -5.95
C LEU A 16 -6.70 -1.91 -4.84
N GLU A 17 -5.44 -2.08 -5.21
CA GLU A 17 -4.36 -2.27 -4.27
C GLU A 17 -3.27 -1.24 -4.53
N ASP A 18 -2.82 -0.63 -3.44
CA ASP A 18 -1.65 0.21 -3.41
C ASP A 18 -0.50 -0.58 -2.77
N TRP A 19 0.53 -0.91 -3.54
CA TRP A 19 1.69 -1.64 -3.04
C TRP A 19 2.78 -0.71 -2.52
N GLY A 20 2.59 0.60 -2.62
CA GLY A 20 3.53 1.61 -2.18
C GLY A 20 4.80 1.71 -3.05
N ARG A 21 5.84 2.32 -2.49
CA ARG A 21 7.13 2.53 -3.16
C ARG A 21 7.99 1.26 -3.09
N ARG A 22 8.39 0.73 -4.24
CA ARG A 22 9.25 -0.45 -4.38
C ARG A 22 10.48 -0.14 -5.22
N GLN A 23 11.57 -0.85 -4.95
CA GLN A 23 12.80 -0.75 -5.75
C GLN A 23 12.62 -1.49 -7.08
N LEU A 24 13.02 -0.83 -8.16
CA LEU A 24 13.01 -1.40 -9.50
C LEU A 24 14.20 -2.34 -9.67
N ALA A 25 14.01 -3.42 -10.43
CA ALA A 25 15.11 -4.33 -10.80
C ALA A 25 16.20 -3.63 -11.63
N TYR A 26 15.81 -2.64 -12.43
CA TYR A 26 16.70 -1.79 -13.22
C TYR A 26 16.12 -0.37 -13.31
N PRO A 27 16.96 0.66 -13.49
CA PRO A 27 16.48 2.03 -13.57
C PRO A 27 15.68 2.27 -14.85
N ILE A 28 14.55 2.96 -14.72
CA ILE A 28 13.73 3.43 -15.85
C ILE A 28 13.73 4.96 -15.78
N ASN A 29 14.09 5.64 -16.86
CA ASN A 29 14.22 7.11 -16.89
C ASN A 29 15.07 7.65 -15.71
N LYS A 30 16.16 6.93 -15.36
CA LYS A 30 17.06 7.23 -14.24
C LYS A 30 16.42 7.11 -12.83
N VAL A 31 15.19 6.64 -12.74
CA VAL A 31 14.49 6.37 -11.46
C VAL A 31 14.76 4.94 -11.00
N ARG A 32 15.07 4.75 -9.70
CA ARG A 32 15.34 3.42 -9.09
C ARG A 32 14.24 2.91 -8.16
N LYS A 33 13.31 3.77 -7.75
CA LYS A 33 12.15 3.42 -6.90
C LYS A 33 10.89 4.00 -7.52
N ALA A 34 9.85 3.20 -7.62
CA ALA A 34 8.57 3.63 -8.18
C ALA A 34 7.43 3.19 -7.28
N HIS A 35 6.29 3.88 -7.42
CA HIS A 35 5.07 3.53 -6.73
C HIS A 35 4.25 2.56 -7.58
N TYR A 36 3.81 1.45 -6.99
CA TYR A 36 3.07 0.42 -7.70
C TYR A 36 1.61 0.41 -7.27
N ILE A 37 0.72 0.44 -8.26
CA ILE A 37 -0.72 0.36 -8.07
C ILE A 37 -1.24 -0.77 -8.94
N LEU A 38 -2.04 -1.65 -8.36
CA LEU A 38 -2.76 -2.71 -9.06
C LEU A 38 -4.26 -2.41 -9.01
N MET A 39 -4.93 -2.54 -10.15
CA MET A 39 -6.36 -2.30 -10.24
C MET A 39 -6.99 -3.32 -11.18
N ASN A 40 -8.07 -3.96 -10.71
CA ASN A 40 -8.91 -4.81 -11.53
C ASN A 40 -10.24 -4.09 -11.77
N VAL A 41 -10.55 -3.89 -13.05
CA VAL A 41 -11.71 -3.12 -13.47
C VAL A 41 -12.49 -3.87 -14.51
N GLU A 42 -13.80 -3.70 -14.47
CA GLU A 42 -14.72 -4.11 -15.51
C GLU A 42 -15.27 -2.86 -16.17
N CYS A 43 -14.94 -2.66 -17.45
CA CYS A 43 -15.37 -1.49 -18.20
C CYS A 43 -15.34 -1.77 -19.70
N ASN A 44 -15.99 -0.87 -20.45
CA ASN A 44 -16.04 -0.94 -21.89
C ASN A 44 -14.69 -0.59 -22.54
N THR A 45 -14.47 -1.08 -23.76
CA THR A 45 -13.24 -0.85 -24.54
C THR A 45 -12.95 0.64 -24.79
N SER A 46 -13.99 1.49 -24.87
CA SER A 46 -13.81 2.96 -25.02
C SER A 46 -13.06 3.57 -23.83
N VAL A 47 -13.42 3.16 -22.62
CA VAL A 47 -12.81 3.64 -21.36
C VAL A 47 -11.37 3.18 -21.25
N ILE A 48 -11.07 1.95 -21.66
CA ILE A 48 -9.69 1.43 -21.69
C ILE A 48 -8.79 2.27 -22.60
N LYS A 49 -9.28 2.66 -23.78
CA LYS A 49 -8.52 3.53 -24.70
C LYS A 49 -8.27 4.92 -24.12
N GLU A 50 -9.26 5.49 -23.44
CA GLU A 50 -9.12 6.78 -22.76
C GLU A 50 -8.10 6.70 -21.62
N LEU A 51 -8.13 5.62 -20.83
CA LEU A 51 -7.14 5.36 -19.79
C LEU A 51 -5.73 5.21 -20.35
N GLU A 52 -5.57 4.47 -21.45
CA GLU A 52 -4.27 4.30 -22.11
C GLU A 52 -3.70 5.66 -22.56
N ASN A 53 -4.53 6.49 -23.19
CA ASN A 53 -4.14 7.85 -23.56
C ASN A 53 -3.78 8.68 -22.32
N ALA A 54 -4.61 8.64 -21.28
CA ALA A 54 -4.37 9.39 -20.05
C ALA A 54 -3.10 8.93 -19.30
N PHE A 55 -2.68 7.68 -19.46
CA PHE A 55 -1.41 7.19 -18.94
C PHE A 55 -0.23 7.59 -19.83
N ARG A 56 -0.39 7.61 -21.15
CA ARG A 56 0.66 8.00 -22.09
C ARG A 56 1.07 9.46 -21.94
N TYR A 57 0.11 10.35 -21.70
CA TYR A 57 0.37 11.80 -21.56
C TYR A 57 0.63 12.24 -20.12
N ASN A 58 0.73 11.32 -19.17
CA ASN A 58 1.04 11.65 -17.78
C ASN A 58 2.47 11.24 -17.45
N ASP A 59 3.36 12.23 -17.35
CA ASP A 59 4.78 12.03 -17.06
C ASP A 59 5.05 11.42 -15.67
N ALA A 60 4.08 11.47 -14.75
CA ALA A 60 4.19 10.80 -13.45
C ALA A 60 4.11 9.26 -13.57
N ILE A 61 3.62 8.73 -14.68
CA ILE A 61 3.43 7.30 -14.90
C ILE A 61 4.58 6.77 -15.77
N LEU A 62 5.53 6.09 -15.14
CA LEU A 62 6.72 5.57 -15.83
C LEU A 62 6.42 4.40 -16.78
N ARG A 63 5.49 3.54 -16.39
CA ARG A 63 5.09 2.35 -17.14
C ARG A 63 3.69 1.92 -16.73
N ASN A 64 2.90 1.47 -17.69
CA ASN A 64 1.62 0.82 -17.45
C ASN A 64 1.61 -0.56 -18.15
N LEU A 65 0.72 -1.44 -17.69
CA LEU A 65 0.46 -2.73 -18.31
C LEU A 65 -1.02 -3.06 -18.14
N ILE A 66 -1.73 -3.24 -19.26
CA ILE A 66 -3.14 -3.57 -19.29
C ILE A 66 -3.27 -5.02 -19.77
N ILE A 67 -3.93 -5.86 -18.97
CA ILE A 67 -4.12 -7.29 -19.28
C ILE A 67 -5.62 -7.59 -19.25
N ARG A 68 -6.13 -8.18 -20.33
CA ARG A 68 -7.51 -8.68 -20.36
C ARG A 68 -7.61 -9.93 -19.49
N ARG A 69 -8.65 -10.00 -18.66
CA ARG A 69 -9.00 -11.18 -17.86
C ARG A 69 -10.41 -11.62 -18.21
N ASP A 70 -10.62 -12.93 -18.20
CA ASP A 70 -11.93 -13.52 -18.54
C ASP A 70 -12.93 -13.44 -17.39
N ARG A 71 -12.43 -13.26 -16.15
CA ARG A 71 -13.25 -13.14 -14.93
C ARG A 71 -12.78 -12.00 -14.03
N ALA A 72 -13.71 -11.47 -13.24
CA ALA A 72 -13.42 -10.52 -12.18
C ALA A 72 -12.67 -11.23 -11.04
N ILE A 73 -11.45 -10.76 -10.75
CA ILE A 73 -10.67 -11.24 -9.60
C ILE A 73 -10.80 -10.20 -8.50
N THR A 74 -11.41 -10.57 -7.38
CA THR A 74 -11.67 -9.69 -6.23
C THR A 74 -10.73 -9.98 -5.05
N GLU A 75 -10.13 -11.16 -5.02
CA GLU A 75 -9.26 -11.59 -3.92
C GLU A 75 -7.98 -10.74 -3.83
N PRO A 76 -7.48 -10.47 -2.62
CA PRO A 76 -6.24 -9.71 -2.44
C PRO A 76 -5.03 -10.47 -2.98
N SER A 77 -4.08 -9.73 -3.56
CA SER A 77 -2.84 -10.29 -4.09
C SER A 77 -1.94 -10.85 -2.99
N SER A 78 -1.10 -11.82 -3.36
CA SER A 78 -0.10 -12.39 -2.44
C SER A 78 0.84 -11.31 -1.88
N ILE A 79 1.14 -10.27 -2.68
CA ILE A 79 2.01 -9.17 -2.29
C ILE A 79 1.35 -8.32 -1.20
N LEU A 80 0.06 -8.00 -1.33
CA LEU A 80 -0.65 -7.22 -0.32
C LEU A 80 -0.78 -8.03 0.98
N LYS A 81 -1.16 -9.31 0.87
CA LYS A 81 -1.23 -10.22 2.03
C LYS A 81 0.10 -10.21 2.80
N GLU A 82 1.22 -10.40 2.10
CA GLU A 82 2.55 -10.42 2.70
C GLU A 82 2.93 -9.09 3.36
N GLN A 83 2.51 -7.96 2.78
CA GLN A 83 2.74 -6.62 3.33
C GLN A 83 1.90 -6.35 4.59
N GLU A 84 0.66 -6.85 4.63
CA GLU A 84 -0.20 -6.80 5.82
C GLU A 84 0.38 -7.64 6.97
N TYR A 85 0.82 -8.87 6.70
CA TYR A 85 1.48 -9.71 7.72
C TYR A 85 2.76 -9.04 8.26
N GLY A 86 3.61 -8.51 7.40
CA GLY A 86 4.84 -7.83 7.81
C GLY A 86 4.60 -6.55 8.61
N SER A 87 3.56 -5.78 8.28
CA SER A 87 3.21 -4.56 9.00
C SER A 87 2.59 -4.86 10.37
N GLN A 88 1.73 -5.87 10.47
CA GLN A 88 1.18 -6.36 11.73
C GLN A 88 2.29 -6.82 12.69
N HIS A 89 3.24 -7.62 12.22
CA HIS A 89 4.37 -8.06 13.06
C HIS A 89 5.27 -6.91 13.52
N ARG A 90 5.46 -5.89 12.68
CA ARG A 90 6.25 -4.71 13.05
C ARG A 90 5.53 -3.86 14.09
N ALA A 91 4.22 -3.67 13.93
CA ALA A 91 3.38 -2.93 14.88
C ALA A 91 3.33 -3.63 16.25
N GLN A 92 3.20 -4.97 16.25
CA GLN A 92 3.24 -5.77 17.47
C GLN A 92 4.56 -5.56 18.22
N ARG A 93 5.71 -5.69 17.53
CA ARG A 93 7.03 -5.48 18.16
C ARG A 93 7.21 -4.08 18.73
N SER A 94 6.71 -3.05 18.06
CA SER A 94 6.78 -1.69 18.59
C SER A 94 5.88 -1.49 19.81
N ALA A 95 4.72 -2.16 19.87
CA ALA A 95 3.85 -2.15 21.03
C ALA A 95 4.50 -2.88 22.21
N ASP A 96 5.06 -4.08 21.99
CA ASP A 96 5.76 -4.86 23.01
C ASP A 96 6.96 -4.10 23.59
N THR A 97 7.71 -3.38 22.74
CA THR A 97 8.85 -2.55 23.18
C THR A 97 8.37 -1.35 24.00
N ALA A 98 7.30 -0.69 23.59
CA ALA A 98 6.73 0.43 24.32
C ALA A 98 6.14 0.00 25.67
N GLU A 99 5.46 -1.15 25.73
CA GLU A 99 4.95 -1.71 26.99
C GLU A 99 6.08 -2.06 27.95
N PHE A 100 7.20 -2.59 27.46
CA PHE A 100 8.39 -2.87 28.27
C PHE A 100 9.04 -1.59 28.80
N GLU A 101 9.17 -0.55 27.97
CA GLU A 101 9.69 0.76 28.39
C GLU A 101 8.79 1.43 29.44
N ILE A 102 7.47 1.34 29.29
CA ILE A 102 6.50 1.88 30.25
C ILE A 102 6.59 1.12 31.60
N ALA A 103 6.72 -0.20 31.57
CA ALA A 103 6.88 -1.02 32.77
C ALA A 103 8.20 -0.73 33.50
N GLU A 104 9.31 -0.56 32.77
CA GLU A 104 10.63 -0.25 33.35
C GLU A 104 10.66 1.15 33.98
N VAL A 105 9.96 2.13 33.40
CA VAL A 105 9.82 3.48 33.98
C VAL A 105 8.95 3.43 35.24
N ALA A 106 7.85 2.68 35.23
CA ALA A 106 6.98 2.52 36.40
C ALA A 106 7.68 1.80 37.58
N GLU A 107 8.56 0.83 37.31
CA GLU A 107 9.35 0.18 38.36
C GLU A 107 10.41 1.13 38.97
N LYS A 108 11.05 1.97 38.15
CA LYS A 108 12.03 2.97 38.62
C LYS A 108 11.40 4.10 39.45
N ASP A 109 10.20 4.54 39.07
CA ASP A 109 9.44 5.54 39.84
C ASP A 109 8.93 4.97 41.19
N GLY A 110 8.71 3.65 41.26
CA GLY A 110 8.37 2.93 42.49
C GLY A 110 9.53 2.76 43.49
N GLU A 111 10.77 2.73 43.03
CA GLU A 111 11.96 2.66 43.89
C GLU A 111 12.33 4.01 44.52
N PHE A 112 12.03 5.13 43.86
CA PHE A 112 12.40 6.47 44.37
C PHE A 112 11.56 6.93 45.56
N THR A 113 10.35 6.39 45.75
CA THR A 113 9.46 6.76 46.88
C THR A 113 9.72 5.98 48.17
N ALA A 114 10.55 4.93 48.14
CA ALA A 114 10.83 4.08 49.30
C ALA A 114 12.07 4.51 50.11
N GLU A 115 12.87 5.47 49.62
CA GLU A 115 14.12 5.92 50.26
C GLU A 115 14.01 7.27 51.01
N GLU A 116 12.88 7.99 50.95
CA GLU A 116 12.68 9.28 51.64
C GLU A 116 12.03 9.19 53.05
N ASP A 117 11.68 7.98 53.54
CA ASP A 117 10.97 7.79 54.81
C ASP A 117 11.81 7.06 55.91
N ARG A 118 13.11 7.38 56.03
CA ARG A 118 13.96 6.97 57.17
C ARG A 118 14.66 8.12 57.86
#